data_AF-M3G4M0-F1
#
_entry.id   AF-M3G4M0-F1
#
_cell.length_a   1.000
_cell.length_b   1.000
_cell.length_c   1.000
_cell.angle_alpha   90.00
_cell.angle_beta   90.00
_cell.angle_gamma   90.00
#
_symmetry.space_group_name_H-M   'P 1'
#
loop_
_entity.id
_entity.type
_entity.pdbx_description
1 polymer ?
#
loop_
_entity_poly.entity_id
_entity_poly.type
_entity_poly.pdbx_seq_one_letter_code
_entity_poly.pdbx_strand_id
1 'polypeptide(L)'
;MKSIDKLIEEELNNIFVALKERLQKETEDGIRKFSSKIKSHIAQSNQVQKDSKTLIFTKCPSCGSHYLKGYAHYCSRTNGHA
;
A
#
# COMPACT_ATOMS: atom_id res chain seq x y z
N MET A 1 13.86 -38.15 -21.44
CA MET A 1 12.49 -37.76 -21.07
C MET A 1 12.54 -37.11 -19.70
N LYS A 2 11.93 -35.94 -19.49
CA LYS A 2 11.73 -35.42 -18.13
C LYS A 2 10.81 -36.38 -17.39
N SER A 3 11.03 -36.61 -16.08
CA SER A 3 10.08 -37.37 -15.27
C SER A 3 8.75 -36.60 -15.23
N ILE A 4 7.65 -37.34 -15.06
CA ILE A 4 6.31 -36.76 -14.93
C ILE A 4 6.29 -35.74 -13.78
N ASP A 5 6.99 -36.03 -12.68
CA ASP A 5 7.10 -35.13 -11.53
C ASP A 5 7.73 -33.77 -11.90
N LYS A 6 8.76 -33.77 -12.75
CA LYS A 6 9.41 -32.54 -13.20
C LYS A 6 8.51 -31.68 -14.09
N LEU A 7 7.63 -32.33 -14.88
CA LEU A 7 6.63 -31.62 -15.67
C LEU A 7 5.53 -31.02 -14.79
N ILE A 8 5.12 -31.74 -13.73
CA ILE A 8 4.15 -31.26 -12.76
C ILE A 8 4.71 -30.07 -11.97
N GLU A 9 5.97 -30.14 -11.51
CA GLU A 9 6.63 -29.04 -10.81
C GLU A 9 6.77 -27.77 -11.67
N GLU A 10 7.13 -27.92 -12.94
CA GLU A 10 7.20 -26.80 -13.89
C GLU A 10 5.83 -26.12 -14.05
N GLU A 11 4.74 -26.89 -14.14
CA GLU A 11 3.40 -26.35 -14.29
C GLU A 11 2.87 -25.69 -13.01
N LEU A 12 3.13 -26.29 -11.84
CA LEU A 12 2.79 -25.69 -10.55
C LEU A 12 3.52 -24.36 -10.33
N ASN A 13 4.79 -24.27 -10.73
CA ASN A 13 5.54 -23.01 -10.68
C ASN A 13 4.92 -21.95 -11.59
N ASN A 14 4.51 -22.31 -12.81
CA ASN A 14 3.85 -21.37 -13.72
C ASN A 14 2.53 -20.83 -13.13
N ILE A 15 1.71 -21.71 -12.55
CA ILE A 15 0.47 -21.34 -11.87
C ILE A 15 0.75 -20.40 -10.70
N PHE A 16 1.75 -20.72 -9.88
CA PHE A 16 2.11 -19.91 -8.72
C PHE A 16 2.59 -18.51 -9.12
N VAL A 17 3.42 -18.40 -10.16
CA VAL A 17 3.87 -17.11 -10.71
C VAL A 17 2.69 -16.28 -11.19
N ALA A 18 1.79 -16.87 -11.98
CA ALA A 18 0.61 -16.18 -12.49
C ALA A 18 -0.33 -15.68 -11.37
N LEU A 19 -0.53 -16.51 -10.33
CA LEU A 19 -1.32 -16.12 -9.16
C LEU A 19 -0.67 -14.98 -8.39
N LYS A 20 0.65 -15.03 -8.17
CA LYS A 20 1.40 -13.99 -7.48
C LYS A 20 1.29 -12.65 -8.22
N GLU A 21 1.52 -12.65 -9.53
CA GLU A 21 1.42 -11.43 -10.35
C GLU A 21 0.02 -10.82 -10.29
N ARG A 22 -1.02 -11.65 -10.36
CA ARG A 22 -2.41 -11.19 -10.27
C ARG A 22 -2.73 -10.59 -8.91
N LEU A 23 -2.33 -11.24 -7.83
CA LEU A 23 -2.54 -10.75 -6.47
C LEU A 23 -1.81 -9.42 -6.23
N GLN A 24 -0.56 -9.31 -6.71
CA GLN A 24 0.20 -8.07 -6.63
C GLN A 24 -0.52 -6.93 -7.36
N LYS A 25 -0.95 -7.17 -8.61
CA LYS A 25 -1.65 -6.18 -9.42
C LYS A 25 -2.98 -5.73 -8.78
N GLU A 26 -3.79 -6.67 -8.31
CA GLU A 26 -5.07 -6.34 -7.66
C GLU A 26 -4.86 -5.57 -6.35
N THR A 27 -3.81 -5.91 -5.58
CA THR A 27 -3.43 -5.19 -4.36
C THR A 27 -2.99 -3.77 -4.66
N GLU A 28 -2.10 -3.57 -5.65
CA GLU A 28 -1.65 -2.25 -6.10
C GLU A 28 -2.82 -1.39 -6.59
N ASP A 29 -3.73 -1.98 -7.39
CA ASP A 29 -4.93 -1.29 -7.85
C ASP A 29 -5.85 -0.90 -6.71
N GLY A 30 -6.02 -1.78 -5.71
CA GLY A 30 -6.77 -1.51 -4.49
C GLY A 30 -6.18 -0.34 -3.70
N ILE A 31 -4.87 -0.36 -3.45
CA ILE A 31 -4.14 0.71 -2.75
C ILE A 31 -4.28 2.03 -3.51
N ARG A 32 -4.12 2.01 -4.84
CA ARG A 32 -4.25 3.19 -5.69
C ARG A 32 -5.65 3.79 -5.64
N LYS A 33 -6.70 2.96 -5.77
CA LYS A 33 -8.10 3.40 -5.66
C LYS A 33 -8.40 3.99 -4.29
N PHE A 34 -7.94 3.35 -3.22
CA PHE A 34 -8.11 3.84 -1.86
C PHE A 34 -7.37 5.16 -1.63
N SER A 35 -6.12 5.27 -2.11
CA SER A 35 -5.34 6.51 -2.07
C SER A 35 -6.04 7.65 -2.82
N SER A 36 -6.54 7.40 -4.03
CA SER A 36 -7.32 8.39 -4.79
C SER A 36 -8.60 8.80 -4.06
N LYS A 37 -9.28 7.87 -3.38
CA LYS A 37 -10.46 8.15 -2.56
C LYS A 37 -10.11 9.04 -1.36
N ILE A 38 -8.99 8.77 -0.68
CA ILE A 38 -8.47 9.63 0.40
C ILE A 38 -8.14 11.03 -0.15
N LYS A 39 -7.42 11.12 -1.27
CA LYS A 39 -7.06 12.40 -1.88
C LYS A 39 -8.29 13.21 -2.28
N SER A 40 -9.29 12.57 -2.90
CA SER A 40 -10.57 13.20 -3.24
C SER A 40 -11.31 13.68 -1.99
N HIS A 41 -11.30 12.89 -0.92
CA HIS A 41 -11.93 13.25 0.35
C HIS A 41 -11.24 14.45 1.02
N ILE A 42 -9.90 14.49 1.00
CA ILE A 42 -9.12 15.65 1.49
C ILE A 42 -9.40 16.89 0.62
N ALA A 43 -9.44 16.74 -0.71
CA ALA A 43 -9.73 17.85 -1.63
C ALA A 43 -11.15 18.41 -1.45
N GLN A 44 -12.14 17.55 -1.18
CA GLN A 44 -13.51 17.95 -0.84
C GLN A 44 -13.59 18.58 0.57
N SER A 45 -12.75 18.17 1.51
CA SER A 45 -12.67 18.76 2.86
C SER A 45 -12.19 20.23 2.87
N ASN A 46 -11.54 20.71 1.80
CA ASN A 46 -11.26 22.14 1.60
C ASN A 46 -12.51 22.97 1.25
N GLN A 47 -13.66 22.33 1.02
CA GLN A 47 -14.98 22.94 0.98
C GLN A 47 -15.81 22.38 2.13
N VAL A 48 -15.64 22.98 3.32
CA VAL A 48 -16.54 22.95 4.49
C VAL A 48 -17.45 21.72 4.60
N GLN A 49 -17.01 20.68 5.31
CA GLN A 49 -17.90 19.78 6.04
C GLN A 49 -17.15 19.08 7.19
N LYS A 50 -17.42 19.56 8.41
CA LYS A 50 -17.24 18.81 9.67
C LYS A 50 -18.11 17.54 9.58
N ASP A 51 -17.64 16.42 10.12
CA ASP A 51 -18.37 15.15 10.35
C ASP A 51 -17.96 13.94 9.49
N SER A 52 -16.76 13.94 8.93
CA SER A 52 -16.06 12.70 8.60
C SER A 52 -14.76 12.64 9.39
N LYS A 53 -14.39 11.45 9.88
CA LYS A 53 -13.14 11.18 10.61
C LYS A 53 -11.95 11.62 9.76
N THR A 54 -11.61 12.90 9.86
CA THR A 54 -10.63 13.56 8.99
C THR A 54 -9.29 12.92 9.31
N LEU A 55 -8.67 12.31 8.31
CA LEU A 55 -7.34 11.74 8.43
C LEU A 55 -6.35 12.89 8.61
N ILE A 56 -5.84 13.07 9.84
CA ILE A 56 -4.87 14.11 10.16
C ILE A 56 -3.48 13.59 9.83
N PHE A 57 -2.81 14.19 8.85
CA PHE A 57 -1.42 13.87 8.54
C PHE A 57 -0.47 14.82 9.28
N THR A 58 0.61 14.28 9.87
CA THR A 58 1.67 15.04 10.54
C THR A 58 2.97 14.88 9.77
N LYS A 59 3.78 15.95 9.68
CA LYS A 59 5.08 15.93 9.00
C LYS A 59 6.19 15.61 10.02
N CYS A 60 7.01 14.61 9.73
CA CYS A 60 8.20 14.34 10.52
C CYS A 60 9.22 15.49 10.34
N PRO A 61 9.71 16.12 11.42
CA PRO A 61 10.67 17.21 11.30
C PRO A 61 12.04 16.74 10.76
N SER A 62 12.41 15.48 11.02
CA SER A 62 13.73 14.94 10.68
C SER A 62 13.83 14.57 9.20
N CYS A 63 12.93 13.72 8.71
CA CYS A 63 12.96 13.23 7.31
C CYS A 63 12.00 13.98 6.37
N GLY A 64 11.09 14.81 6.89
CA GLY A 64 10.15 15.58 6.07
C GLY A 64 8.98 14.79 5.49
N SER A 65 8.87 13.47 5.73
CA SER A 65 7.74 12.65 5.27
C SER A 65 6.49 12.90 6.10
N HIS A 66 5.32 12.78 5.47
CA HIS A 66 4.03 12.87 6.15
C HIS A 66 3.52 11.47 6.54
N TYR A 67 2.96 11.35 7.73
CA TYR A 67 2.37 10.12 8.25
C TYR A 67 1.04 10.39 8.94
N LEU A 68 0.21 9.36 9.10
CA LEU A 68 -1.10 9.49 9.71
C LEU A 68 -0.96 9.63 11.24
N LYS A 69 -1.57 10.67 11.82
CA LYS A 69 -1.55 10.92 13.27
C LYS A 69 -2.17 9.72 14.00
N GLY A 70 -1.43 9.17 14.96
CA GLY A 70 -1.83 7.98 15.73
C GLY A 70 -1.31 6.64 15.18
N TYR A 71 -0.61 6.65 14.04
CA TYR A 71 0.10 5.48 13.51
C TYR A 71 1.61 5.64 13.68
N ALA A 72 2.30 4.52 13.90
CA ALA A 72 3.75 4.50 14.02
C ALA A 72 4.40 5.03 12.71
N HIS A 73 5.31 5.98 12.86
CA HIS A 73 6.11 6.49 11.76
C HIS A 73 7.54 5.94 11.82
N TYR A 74 7.99 5.32 10.74
CA TYR A 74 9.38 4.93 10.58
C TYR A 74 10.15 6.04 9.85
N CYS A 75 11.03 6.73 10.57
CA CYS A 75 11.84 7.81 10.01
C CYS A 75 13.13 7.26 9.39
N SER A 76 13.27 7.41 8.07
CA SER A 76 14.45 6.94 7.31
C SER A 76 15.75 7.64 7.66
N ARG A 77 15.70 8.77 8.37
CA ARG A 77 16.88 9.52 8.81
C ARG A 77 17.32 9.20 10.23
N THR A 78 16.50 8.49 11.01
CA THR A 78 16.84 8.12 12.40
C THR A 78 16.94 6.60 12.60
N ASN A 79 16.77 5.78 11.55
CA ASN A 79 16.80 4.32 11.63
C ASN A 79 15.95 3.73 12.79
N GLY A 80 14.86 4.40 13.17
CA GLY A 80 14.05 4.01 14.31
C GLY A 80 13.17 5.15 14.81
N HIS A 81 11.90 4.82 15.01
CA HIS A 81 10.78 5.54 15.65
C HIS A 81 10.99 7.00 16.09
N ALA A 82 10.11 7.88 15.58
CA ALA A 82 9.83 9.20 16.14
C ALA A 82 8.32 9.33 16.39
#